data_AF-A0A8K0L7L3-F1
#
_entry.id   AF-A0A8K0L7L3-F1
#
_cell.length_a   1.000
_cell.length_b   1.000
_cell.length_c   1.000
_cell.angle_alpha   90.00
_cell.angle_beta   90.00
_cell.angle_gamma   90.00
#
_symmetry.space_group_name_H-M   'P 1'
#
loop_
_entity.id
_entity.type
_entity.pdbx_description
1 polymer ?
#
loop_
_entity_poly.entity_id
_entity_poly.type
_entity_poly.pdbx_seq_one_letter_code
_entity_poly.pdbx_strand_id
1 'polypeptide(L)'
;MAEVETKATAPVHSMRKNGKNWHDTKKAFRPTGGQTSYEKRAAKEKEQAIAKAHEKELKEEKEAERQSKIQAIKDKRAAKEERERYEKMAEKMHRKRVERLKRREKRNKMLKS
;
A
#
# COMPACT_ATOMS: atom_id res chain seq x y z
N MET A 1 14.47 41.11 -13.90
CA MET A 1 14.16 42.30 -13.07
C MET A 1 14.63 41.97 -11.67
N ALA A 2 15.67 42.65 -11.19
CA ALA A 2 16.30 42.35 -9.91
C ALA A 2 15.49 42.98 -8.76
N GLU A 3 15.00 42.16 -7.83
CA GLU A 3 14.41 42.64 -6.58
C GLU A 3 15.52 43.13 -5.65
N VAL A 4 15.49 44.43 -5.36
CA VAL A 4 16.40 45.08 -4.41
C VAL A 4 15.84 44.85 -3.02
N GLU A 5 16.50 43.98 -2.25
CA GLU A 5 16.18 43.73 -0.85
C GLU A 5 16.55 44.97 -0.01
N THR A 6 15.54 45.76 0.37
CA THR A 6 15.73 46.94 1.24
C THR A 6 15.93 46.50 2.69
N LYS A 7 17.19 46.44 3.14
CA LYS A 7 17.53 46.26 4.55
C LYS A 7 16.95 47.42 5.38
N ALA A 8 15.99 47.12 6.25
CA ALA A 8 15.40 48.08 7.17
C ALA A 8 16.48 48.66 8.11
N THR A 9 16.72 49.96 8.00
CA THR A 9 17.55 50.73 8.93
C THR A 9 16.85 50.83 10.28
N ALA A 10 17.54 50.43 11.35
CA ALA A 10 17.00 50.50 12.71
C ALA A 10 16.68 51.96 13.09
N PRO A 11 15.59 52.22 13.83
CA PRO A 11 15.24 53.58 14.23
C PRO A 11 16.34 54.13 15.15
N VAL A 12 16.97 55.22 14.73
CA VAL A 12 18.00 55.93 15.51
C VAL A 12 17.30 56.56 16.71
N HIS A 13 17.48 55.97 17.89
CA HIS A 13 16.86 56.47 19.12
C HIS A 13 17.48 57.81 19.51
N SER A 14 16.65 58.76 19.94
CA SER A 14 17.04 60.14 20.25
C SER A 14 18.23 60.18 21.22
N MET A 15 19.39 60.54 20.68
CA MET A 15 20.64 60.65 21.42
C MET A 15 20.56 61.90 22.30
N ARG A 16 20.39 61.74 23.63
CA ARG A 16 20.52 62.89 24.53
C ARG A 16 21.97 63.38 24.43
N LYS A 17 22.17 64.69 24.20
CA LYS A 17 23.50 65.28 23.92
C LYS A 17 24.56 65.01 24.99
N ASN A 18 24.16 64.66 26.21
CA ASN A 18 25.04 64.15 27.25
C ASN A 18 24.95 62.61 27.24
N GLY A 19 25.98 61.92 26.72
CA GLY A 19 26.02 60.50 26.34
C GLY A 19 25.80 59.45 27.44
N LYS A 20 24.80 59.62 28.30
CA LYS A 20 24.41 58.70 29.36
C LYS A 20 23.36 57.68 28.90
N ASN A 21 23.64 56.98 27.81
CA ASN A 21 22.91 55.76 27.44
C ASN A 21 23.81 54.57 27.77
N TRP A 22 23.93 54.23 29.07
CA TRP A 22 24.89 53.20 29.54
C TRP A 22 24.31 51.78 29.49
N HIS A 23 23.04 51.65 29.10
CA HIS A 23 22.37 50.36 28.94
C HIS A 23 21.60 50.33 27.62
N ASP A 24 21.79 49.26 26.86
CA ASP A 24 20.97 48.97 25.69
C ASP A 24 19.54 48.62 26.10
N THR A 25 18.57 49.05 25.28
CA THR A 25 17.17 48.63 25.44
C THR A 25 17.04 47.15 25.09
N LYS A 26 17.10 46.29 26.12
CA LYS A 26 16.89 44.85 25.98
C LYS A 26 15.44 44.61 25.57
N LYS A 27 15.22 44.03 24.39
CA LYS A 27 13.90 43.48 24.05
C LYS A 27 13.58 42.31 24.97
N ALA A 28 12.34 42.22 25.43
CA ALA A 28 11.87 41.10 26.23
C ALA A 28 12.05 39.79 25.45
N PHE A 29 12.71 38.80 26.05
CA PHE A 29 12.89 37.47 25.47
C PHE A 29 11.51 36.80 25.35
N ARG A 30 11.09 36.54 24.12
CA ARG A 30 9.83 35.87 23.79
C ARG A 30 10.13 34.58 23.03
N PRO A 31 10.31 33.44 23.71
CA PRO A 31 10.68 32.17 23.06
C PRO A 31 9.61 31.66 22.08
N THR A 32 8.38 32.18 22.15
CA THR A 32 7.26 31.86 21.24
C THR A 32 7.00 32.93 20.18
N GLY A 33 7.77 34.03 20.16
CA GLY A 33 7.59 35.11 19.19
C GLY A 33 7.90 34.63 17.76
N GLY A 34 6.90 34.63 16.88
CA GLY A 34 7.04 34.19 15.48
C GLY A 34 6.58 32.76 15.19
N GLN A 35 6.18 31.99 16.20
CA GLN A 35 5.61 30.67 16.00
C GLN A 35 4.08 30.78 15.99
N THR A 36 3.46 30.98 14.81
CA THR A 36 2.00 30.96 14.71
C THR A 36 1.52 29.54 15.04
N SER A 37 0.52 29.42 15.92
CA SER A 37 -0.02 28.11 16.33
C SER A 37 -0.55 27.31 15.14
N TYR A 38 -0.96 28.01 14.09
CA TYR A 38 -1.44 27.46 12.83
C TYR A 38 -0.32 26.80 12.01
N GLU A 39 0.81 27.48 11.79
CA GLU A 39 1.94 26.91 11.03
C GLU A 39 2.44 25.61 11.65
N LYS A 40 2.51 25.54 12.98
CA LYS A 40 2.86 24.32 13.71
C LYS A 40 1.85 23.20 13.50
N ARG A 41 0.56 23.52 13.46
CA ARG A 41 -0.50 22.53 13.23
C ARG A 41 -0.44 22.02 11.79
N ALA A 42 -0.29 22.92 10.83
CA ALA A 42 -0.16 22.58 9.42
C ALA A 42 1.08 21.71 9.15
N ALA A 43 2.22 21.99 9.79
CA ALA A 43 3.41 21.15 9.70
C ALA A 43 3.14 19.73 10.26
N LYS A 44 2.53 19.63 11.44
CA LYS A 44 2.16 18.34 12.06
C LYS A 44 1.15 17.54 11.23
N GLU A 45 0.17 18.20 10.64
CA GLU A 45 -0.82 17.55 9.77
C GLU A 45 -0.15 16.99 8.50
N LYS A 46 0.79 17.73 7.92
CA LYS A 46 1.59 17.25 6.78
C LYS A 46 2.45 16.04 7.15
N GLU A 47 3.15 16.09 8.29
CA GLU A 47 3.94 14.95 8.80
C GLU A 47 3.06 13.71 9.03
N GLN A 48 1.88 13.89 9.64
CA GLN A 48 0.93 12.81 9.86
C GLN A 48 0.36 12.25 8.55
N ALA A 49 0.10 13.10 7.56
CA ALA A 49 -0.38 12.68 6.26
C ALA A 49 0.66 11.81 5.54
N ILE A 50 1.94 12.22 5.58
CA ILE A 50 3.06 11.46 5.01
C ILE A 50 3.19 10.10 5.72
N ALA A 51 3.18 10.09 7.06
CA ALA A 51 3.28 8.84 7.81
C ALA A 51 2.13 7.87 7.51
N LYS A 52 0.90 8.39 7.42
CA LYS A 52 -0.28 7.59 7.08
C LYS A 52 -0.27 7.09 5.63
N ALA A 53 0.25 7.88 4.69
CA ALA A 53 0.39 7.45 3.30
C ALA A 53 1.35 6.25 3.22
N HIS A 54 2.51 6.36 3.84
CA HIS A 54 3.49 5.27 3.90
C HIS A 54 2.93 4.02 4.62
N GLU A 55 2.17 4.20 5.71
CA GLU A 55 1.53 3.06 6.39
C GLU A 55 0.49 2.37 5.50
N LYS A 56 -0.28 3.12 4.71
CA LYS A 56 -1.25 2.57 3.77
C LYS A 56 -0.57 1.79 2.65
N GLU A 57 0.47 2.37 2.03
CA GLU A 57 1.27 1.72 0.99
C GLU A 57 1.79 0.35 1.48
N LEU A 58 2.39 0.31 2.67
CA LEU A 58 2.89 -0.94 3.26
C LEU A 58 1.80 -1.98 3.55
N LYS A 59 0.58 -1.54 3.90
CA LYS A 59 -0.55 -2.46 4.13
C LYS A 59 -1.09 -2.99 2.80
N GLU A 60 -1.24 -2.13 1.81
CA GLU A 60 -1.73 -2.49 0.48
C GLU A 60 -0.78 -3.47 -0.21
N GLU A 61 0.54 -3.29 -0.11
CA GLU A 61 1.54 -4.23 -0.62
C GLU A 61 1.41 -5.61 0.05
N LYS A 62 1.32 -5.65 1.39
CA LYS A 62 1.14 -6.91 2.13
C LYS A 62 -0.16 -7.62 1.78
N GLU A 63 -1.25 -6.87 1.62
CA GLU A 63 -2.53 -7.42 1.22
C GLU A 63 -2.51 -7.93 -0.22
N ALA A 64 -1.87 -7.22 -1.15
CA ALA A 64 -1.70 -7.66 -2.53
C ALA A 64 -0.89 -8.97 -2.60
N GLU A 65 0.21 -9.09 -1.86
CA GLU A 65 0.97 -10.33 -1.75
C GLU A 65 0.15 -11.49 -1.17
N ARG A 66 -0.68 -11.20 -0.16
CA ARG A 66 -1.56 -12.21 0.43
C ARG A 66 -2.63 -12.65 -0.57
N GLN A 67 -3.24 -11.72 -1.29
CA GLN A 67 -4.26 -12.00 -2.30
C GLN A 67 -3.68 -12.80 -3.48
N SER A 68 -2.47 -12.47 -3.95
CA SER A 68 -1.81 -13.22 -5.03
C SER A 68 -1.54 -14.67 -4.63
N LYS A 69 -1.08 -14.92 -3.39
CA LYS A 69 -0.91 -16.28 -2.85
C LYS A 69 -2.25 -17.03 -2.76
N ILE A 70 -3.29 -16.37 -2.27
CA ILE A 70 -4.64 -16.97 -2.19
C ILE A 70 -5.15 -17.33 -3.58
N GLN A 71 -4.99 -16.43 -4.55
CA GLN A 71 -5.44 -16.65 -5.92
C GLN A 71 -4.70 -17.82 -6.56
N ALA A 72 -3.37 -17.88 -6.44
CA ALA A 72 -2.58 -18.99 -6.95
C ALA A 72 -3.00 -20.35 -6.35
N ILE A 73 -3.34 -20.38 -5.06
CA ILE A 73 -3.83 -21.61 -4.41
C ILE A 73 -5.21 -22.00 -4.94
N LYS A 74 -6.12 -21.03 -5.12
CA LYS A 74 -7.46 -21.28 -5.69
C LYS A 74 -7.35 -21.81 -7.11
N ASP A 75 -6.53 -21.18 -7.94
CA ASP A 75 -6.33 -21.58 -9.35
C ASP A 75 -5.75 -22.99 -9.44
N LYS A 76 -4.78 -23.33 -8.57
CA LYS A 76 -4.22 -24.69 -8.49
C LYS A 76 -5.27 -25.73 -8.09
N ARG A 77 -6.17 -25.39 -7.16
CA ARG A 77 -7.25 -26.29 -6.73
C ARG A 77 -8.29 -26.47 -7.83
N ALA A 78 -8.72 -25.39 -8.48
CA ALA A 78 -9.64 -25.45 -9.61
C ALA A 78 -9.08 -26.29 -10.76
N ALA A 79 -7.81 -26.07 -11.14
CA ALA A 79 -7.14 -26.87 -12.18
C ALA A 79 -7.05 -28.36 -11.81
N LYS A 80 -6.86 -28.68 -10.52
CA LYS A 80 -6.84 -30.07 -10.04
C LYS A 80 -8.24 -30.70 -10.10
N GLU A 81 -9.27 -29.99 -9.65
CA GLU A 81 -10.66 -30.46 -9.69
C GLU A 81 -11.14 -30.71 -11.12
N GLU A 82 -10.77 -29.83 -12.06
CA GLU A 82 -11.06 -30.02 -13.48
C GLU A 82 -10.37 -31.26 -14.04
N ARG A 83 -9.08 -31.46 -13.75
CA ARG A 83 -8.35 -32.67 -14.14
C ARG A 83 -9.00 -33.93 -13.59
N GLU A 84 -9.30 -33.97 -12.29
CA GLU A 84 -9.97 -35.10 -11.65
C GLU A 84 -11.36 -35.37 -12.24
N ARG A 85 -12.09 -34.33 -12.63
CA ARG A 85 -13.39 -34.48 -13.31
C ARG A 85 -13.23 -35.17 -14.66
N TYR A 86 -12.24 -34.76 -15.46
CA TYR A 86 -11.96 -35.39 -16.74
C TYR A 86 -11.46 -36.83 -16.58
N GLU A 87 -10.60 -37.10 -15.61
CA GLU A 87 -10.12 -38.45 -15.29
C GLU A 87 -11.27 -39.39 -14.90
N LYS A 88 -12.15 -38.95 -13.99
CA LYS A 88 -13.36 -39.72 -13.62
C LYS A 88 -14.29 -39.98 -14.80
N MET A 89 -14.41 -39.02 -15.72
CA MET A 89 -15.20 -39.19 -16.94
C MET A 89 -14.57 -40.22 -17.88
N ALA A 90 -13.25 -40.13 -18.08
CA ALA A 90 -12.49 -41.07 -18.88
C ALA A 90 -12.59 -42.49 -18.31
N GLU A 91 -12.43 -42.65 -17.00
CA GLU A 91 -12.58 -43.93 -16.30
C GLU A 91 -13.99 -44.50 -16.49
N LYS A 92 -15.04 -43.67 -16.33
CA LYS A 92 -16.43 -44.09 -16.56
C LYS A 92 -16.65 -44.59 -17.99
N MET A 93 -16.07 -43.92 -18.99
CA MET A 93 -16.17 -44.34 -20.39
C MET A 93 -15.35 -45.61 -20.66
N HIS A 94 -14.17 -45.73 -20.06
CA HIS A 94 -13.33 -46.91 -20.15
C HIS A 94 -14.04 -48.13 -19.54
N ARG A 95 -14.61 -48.00 -18.34
CA ARG A 95 -15.43 -49.04 -17.70
C ARG A 95 -16.59 -49.49 -18.59
N LYS A 96 -17.35 -48.55 -19.16
CA LYS A 96 -18.43 -48.86 -20.10
C LYS A 96 -17.94 -49.62 -21.33
N ARG A 97 -16.78 -49.25 -21.88
CA ARG A 97 -16.17 -49.94 -23.04
C ARG A 97 -15.78 -51.37 -22.68
N VAL A 98 -15.08 -51.56 -21.56
CA VAL A 98 -14.65 -52.88 -21.07
C VAL A 98 -15.86 -53.78 -20.81
N GLU A 99 -16.90 -53.28 -20.14
CA GLU A 99 -18.13 -54.04 -19.91
C GLU A 99 -18.86 -54.43 -21.20
N ARG A 100 -18.86 -53.54 -22.22
CA ARG A 100 -19.42 -53.85 -23.54
C ARG A 100 -18.64 -54.96 -24.23
N LEU A 101 -17.31 -54.95 -24.14
CA LEU A 101 -16.45 -56.00 -24.69
C LEU A 101 -16.70 -57.34 -24.00
N LYS A 102 -16.67 -57.38 -22.65
CA LYS A 102 -16.97 -58.59 -21.87
C LYS A 102 -18.34 -59.20 -22.21
N ARG A 103 -19.37 -58.37 -22.41
CA ARG A 103 -20.71 -58.83 -22.83
C ARG A 103 -20.73 -59.39 -24.26
N ARG A 104 -19.95 -58.84 -25.18
CA ARG A 104 -19.82 -59.35 -26.56
C ARG A 104 -19.05 -60.67 -26.55
N GLU A 105 -17.95 -60.75 -25.82
CA GLU A 105 -17.17 -61.98 -25.64
C GLU A 105 -18.03 -63.10 -25.05
N LYS A 106 -18.79 -62.82 -23.99
CA LYS A 106 -19.72 -63.79 -23.39
C LYS A 106 -20.75 -64.30 -24.41
N ARG A 107 -21.37 -63.40 -25.19
CA ARG A 107 -22.34 -63.80 -26.24
C ARG A 107 -21.68 -64.59 -27.35
N ASN A 108 -20.56 -64.12 -27.89
CA ASN A 108 -19.85 -64.81 -28.96
C ASN A 108 -19.40 -66.21 -28.51
N LYS A 109 -18.96 -66.36 -27.26
CA LYS A 109 -18.61 -67.67 -26.69
C LYS A 109 -19.80 -68.63 -26.68
N MET A 110 -21.02 -68.16 -26.41
CA MET A 110 -22.23 -68.99 -26.42
C MET A 110 -22.78 -69.27 -27.83
N LEU A 111 -22.40 -68.47 -28.84
CA LEU A 111 -22.92 -68.57 -30.21
C LEU A 111 -21.94 -69.20 -31.20
N LYS A 112 -20.65 -69.24 -30.86
CA LYS A 112 -19.56 -69.85 -31.66
C LYS A 112 -18.90 -71.03 -30.95
N SER A 113 -19.49 -71.52 -29.85
CA SER A 113 -19.26 -72.87 -29.33
C SER A 113 -20.17 -73.85 -30.06
#